data_AF-R7NHQ9-F1
#
_entry.id   AF-R7NHQ9-F1
#
_cell.length_a   1.000
_cell.length_b   1.000
_cell.length_c   1.000
_cell.angle_alpha   90.00
_cell.angle_beta   90.00
_cell.angle_gamma   90.00
#
_symmetry.space_group_name_H-M   'P 1'
#
loop_
_entity.id
_entity.type
_entity.pdbx_description
1 polymer ?
#
loop_
_entity_poly.entity_id
_entity_poly.type
_entity_poly.pdbx_seq_one_letter_code
_entity_poly.pdbx_strand_id
1 'polypeptide(L)' 'MTKVVVKNGDVDGALKKFKTKVARSGVPSELKKRKHYEKPGVRRRNEKKEQIKNARKHRNY' A
#
# COMPACT_ATOMS: atom_id res chain seq x y z
N MET A 1 -3.71 11.70 -4.84
CA MET A 1 -4.69 11.79 -3.74
C MET A 1 -5.86 10.87 -4.04
N THR A 2 -6.29 10.04 -3.09
CA THR A 2 -7.43 9.13 -3.28
C THR A 2 -8.74 9.84 -2.96
N LYS A 3 -9.70 9.85 -3.90
CA LYS A 3 -11.06 10.36 -3.71
C LYS A 3 -12.07 9.21 -3.70
N VAL A 4 -13.05 9.27 -2.79
CA VAL A 4 -14.24 8.40 -2.76
C VAL A 4 -15.47 9.30 -2.73
N VAL A 5 -16.43 9.03 -3.61
CA VAL A 5 -17.70 9.74 -3.65
C VAL A 5 -18.71 8.94 -2.84
N VAL A 6 -19.35 9.59 -1.87
CA VAL A 6 -20.41 8.99 -1.06
C VAL A 6 -21.67 8.89 -1.94
N LYS A 7 -22.29 7.71 -1.99
CA LYS A 7 -23.57 7.51 -2.67
C LYS A 7 -24.63 7.19 -1.62
N ASN A 8 -25.81 7.78 -1.74
CA ASN A 8 -27.00 7.50 -0.93
C ASN A 8 -26.85 7.74 0.58
N GLY A 9 -25.95 8.63 1.01
CA GLY A 9 -25.74 8.95 2.43
C GLY A 9 -25.04 7.86 3.26
N ASP A 10 -24.60 6.75 2.65
CA ASP A 10 -23.84 5.69 3.34
C ASP A 10 -22.37 6.11 3.56
N VAL A 11 -22.14 6.82 4.66
CA VAL A 11 -20.83 7.34 5.07
C VAL A 11 -19.90 6.20 5.51
N ASP A 12 -20.41 5.20 6.23
CA ASP A 12 -19.60 4.09 6.74
C ASP A 12 -19.07 3.19 5.61
N GLY A 13 -19.92 2.89 4.63
CA GLY A 13 -19.51 2.19 3.41
C GLY A 13 -18.47 2.98 2.62
N ALA A 14 -18.61 4.30 2.54
CA ALA A 14 -17.64 5.17 1.88
C ALA A 14 -16.29 5.20 2.63
N LEU A 15 -16.29 5.24 3.97
CA LEU A 15 -15.08 5.18 4.80
C LEU A 15 -14.34 3.85 4.64
N LYS A 16 -15.08 2.72 4.63
CA LYS A 16 -14.48 1.39 4.40
C LYS A 16 -13.83 1.31 3.01
N LYS A 17 -14.51 1.80 1.98
CA LYS A 17 -13.96 1.86 0.60
C LYS A 17 -12.75 2.77 0.53
N PHE A 18 -12.77 3.91 1.21
CA PHE A 18 -11.65 4.83 1.29
C PHE A 18 -10.43 4.18 1.94
N LYS A 19 -10.61 3.51 3.08
CA LYS A 19 -9.54 2.77 3.77
C LYS A 19 -8.88 1.74 2.84
N THR A 20 -9.68 0.94 2.13
CA THR A 20 -9.16 -0.05 1.18
C THR A 20 -8.44 0.61 0.00
N LYS A 21 -8.98 1.73 -0.53
CA LYS A 21 -8.37 2.47 -1.64
C LYS A 21 -7.05 3.11 -1.24
N VAL A 22 -6.96 3.65 -0.02
CA VAL A 22 -5.72 4.19 0.57
C VAL A 22 -4.69 3.07 0.76
N ALA A 23 -5.09 1.92 1.32
CA ALA A 23 -4.20 0.78 1.47
C ALA A 23 -3.64 0.30 0.12
N ARG A 24 -4.49 0.20 -0.91
CA ARG A 24 -4.10 -0.20 -2.26
C ARG A 24 -3.21 0.82 -2.96
N SER A 25 -3.36 2.11 -2.64
CA SER A 25 -2.50 3.17 -3.19
C SER A 25 -1.07 3.15 -2.65
N GLY A 26 -0.77 2.35 -1.61
CA GLY A 26 0.60 2.18 -1.11
C GLY A 26 1.15 3.34 -0.27
N VAL A 27 0.40 4.44 -0.14
CA VAL A 27 0.80 5.65 0.62
C VAL A 27 1.31 5.34 2.04
N PRO A 28 0.64 4.51 2.85
CA PRO A 28 1.13 4.19 4.20
C PRO A 28 2.48 3.46 4.20
N SER A 29 2.70 2.60 3.20
CA SER A 29 3.93 1.84 3.03
C SER A 29 5.07 2.74 2.56
N GLU A 30 4.80 3.70 1.69
CA GLU A 30 5.78 4.70 1.25
C GLU A 30 6.21 5.63 2.39
N LEU A 31 5.24 6.10 3.19
CA LEU A 31 5.53 6.91 4.37
C LEU A 31 6.49 6.18 5.31
N LYS A 32 6.25 4.89 5.59
CA LYS A 32 7.15 4.07 6.42
C LYS A 32 8.56 3.97 5.84
N LYS A 33 8.70 3.76 4.53
CA LYS A 33 10.01 3.68 3.85
C LYS A 33 10.77 5.00 3.89
N ARG A 34 10.06 6.13 3.91
CA ARG A 34 10.64 7.48 3.89
C ARG A 34 10.91 8.08 5.28
N LYS A 35 10.54 7.40 6.37
CA LYS A 35 10.74 7.92 7.74
C LYS A 35 12.20 8.18 8.10
N HIS A 36 13.10 7.39 7.55
CA HIS A 36 14.53 7.47 7.80
C HIS A 36 15.31 7.22 6.50
N TYR A 37 16.53 7.73 6.43
CA TYR A 37 17.43 7.41 5.33
C TYR A 37 17.85 5.94 5.37
N GLU A 38 17.63 5.22 4.27
CA GLU A 38 18.24 3.92 4.03
C GLU A 38 19.32 4.05 2.96
N LYS A 39 20.50 3.47 3.24
CA LYS A 39 21.56 3.35 2.23
C LYS A 39 21.01 2.67 0.97
N PRO A 40 21.37 3.10 -0.25
CA PRO A 40 20.83 2.55 -1.50
C PRO A 40 20.97 1.03 -1.63
N GLY A 41 22.05 0.44 -1.09
CA GLY A 41 22.22 -1.02 -1.07
C GLY A 41 21.19 -1.75 -0.19
N VAL A 42 20.82 -1.18 0.95
CA VAL A 42 19.78 -1.72 1.84
C VAL A 42 18.42 -1.61 1.16
N ARG A 43 18.13 -0.46 0.54
CA ARG A 43 16.90 -0.24 -0.23
C ARG A 43 16.71 -1.29 -1.33
N ARG A 44 17.72 -1.51 -2.17
CA ARG A 44 17.69 -2.53 -3.25
C ARG A 44 17.46 -3.95 -2.70
N ARG A 45 18.10 -4.29 -1.58
CA ARG A 45 17.94 -5.61 -0.94
C ARG A 45 16.51 -5.80 -0.43
N ASN A 46 15.93 -4.77 0.18
CA ASN A 46 14.56 -4.78 0.68
C ASN A 46 13.55 -4.88 -0.47
N GLU A 47 13.73 -4.11 -1.55
CA GLU A 47 12.90 -4.19 -2.76
C GLU A 47 12.90 -5.60 -3.38
N LYS A 48 14.07 -6.22 -3.53
CA LYS A 48 14.18 -7.60 -4.04
C LYS A 48 13.47 -8.62 -3.14
N LYS A 49 13.61 -8.49 -1.82
CA LYS A 49 12.90 -9.35 -0.86
C LYS A 49 11.38 -9.22 -0.99
N GLU A 50 10.87 -8.01 -1.10
CA GLU A 50 9.42 -7.78 -1.25
C GLU A 50 8.88 -8.31 -2.59
N GLN A 51 9.63 -8.16 -3.69
CA GLN A 51 9.27 -8.78 -4.98
C GLN A 51 9.17 -10.30 -4.88
N ILE A 52 10.16 -10.97 -4.27
CA ILE A 52 10.14 -12.43 -4.08
C ILE A 52 8.92 -12.87 -3.26
N LYS A 53 8.59 -12.13 -2.18
CA LYS A 53 7.40 -12.42 -1.37
C LYS A 53 6.11 -12.28 -2.19
N ASN A 54 5.98 -11.22 -2.99
CA ASN A 54 4.80 -11.02 -3.83
C ASN A 54 4.68 -12.10 -4.92
N ALA A 55 5.78 -12.45 -5.59
CA ALA A 55 5.80 -13.53 -6.58
C ALA A 55 5.37 -14.87 -5.98
N ARG A 56 5.84 -15.20 -4.77
CA ARG A 56 5.40 -16.40 -4.04
C ARG A 56 3.91 -16.38 -3.69
N LYS A 57 3.38 -15.23 -3.27
CA LYS A 57 1.94 -15.07 -3.00
C LYS A 57 1.10 -15.28 -4.26
N HIS A 58 1.54 -14.76 -5.41
CA HIS A 58 0.83 -14.94 -6.68
C HIS A 58 0.90 -16.36 -7.23
N ARG A 59 2.00 -17.10 -6.97
CA ARG A 59 2.17 -18.49 -7.41
C ARG A 59 1.28 -19.49 -6.64
N ASN A 60 0.92 -19.17 -5.39
CA ASN A 60 0.13 -20.05 -4.53
C ASN A 60 -1.38 -19.75 -4.58
N TYR A 61 -1.82 -18.94 -5.53
CA TYR A 61 -3.23 -18.66 -5.85
C TYR A 61 -3.59 -19.41 -7.13
#